data_AF-A0AAD9NL80-F1
#
_entry.id   AF-A0AAD9NL80-F1
#
_cell.length_a   1.000
_cell.length_b   1.000
_cell.length_c   1.000
_cell.angle_alpha   90.00
_cell.angle_beta   90.00
_cell.angle_gamma   90.00
#
_symmetry.space_group_name_H-M   'P 1'
#
loop_
_entity.id
_entity.type
_entity.pdbx_description
1 polymer ?
#
loop_
_entity_poly.entity_id
_entity_poly.type
_entity_poly.pdbx_seq_one_letter_code
_entity_poly.pdbx_strand_id
1 'polypeptide(L)'
;MLTKFDLRKLMPTNLGDYYTYEGSLTTPPCSEVVVWNIFKETVMISEKQLNAFRALRVYTSGDEKKRGQHLEEGFMYGNYRPVQPLNGRMVRRNFDVKKEDKKEENSASTASACLTVLLTSLLATRLYSL
;
A
#
# COMPACT_ATOMS: atom_id res chain seq x y z
N MET A 1 -29.58 18.33 -10.79
CA MET A 1 -30.05 17.08 -10.14
C MET A 1 -28.83 16.22 -9.85
N LEU A 2 -28.63 15.78 -8.61
CA LEU A 2 -27.62 14.77 -8.31
C LEU A 2 -28.11 13.41 -8.81
N THR A 3 -27.31 12.73 -9.61
CA THR A 3 -27.62 11.37 -10.06
C THR A 3 -27.37 10.39 -8.92
N LYS A 4 -28.21 9.36 -8.83
CA LYS A 4 -28.00 8.28 -7.84
C LYS A 4 -26.69 7.56 -8.18
N PHE A 5 -25.85 7.37 -7.17
CA PHE A 5 -24.56 6.70 -7.28
C PHE A 5 -24.48 5.54 -6.28
N ASP A 6 -24.03 4.36 -6.71
CA ASP A 6 -23.88 3.18 -5.86
C ASP A 6 -22.55 3.26 -5.09
N LEU A 7 -22.63 3.48 -3.78
CA LEU A 7 -21.46 3.62 -2.91
C LEU A 7 -20.59 2.35 -2.84
N ARG A 8 -21.14 1.16 -3.14
CA ARG A 8 -20.34 -0.07 -3.17
C ARG A 8 -19.22 -0.02 -4.20
N LYS A 9 -19.35 0.82 -5.23
CA LYS A 9 -18.30 1.05 -6.24
C LYS A 9 -17.09 1.82 -5.70
N LEU A 10 -17.18 2.37 -4.49
CA LEU A 10 -16.06 3.02 -3.79
C LEU A 10 -15.38 2.07 -2.79
N MET A 11 -15.84 0.83 -2.71
CA MET A 11 -15.35 -0.15 -1.74
C MET A 11 -14.48 -1.20 -2.45
N PRO A 12 -13.54 -1.85 -1.73
CA PRO A 12 -12.78 -2.98 -2.27
C PRO A 12 -13.69 -4.15 -2.65
N THR A 13 -13.14 -5.09 -3.42
CA THR A 13 -13.88 -6.30 -3.82
C THR A 13 -14.14 -7.21 -2.61
N ASN A 14 -13.13 -7.45 -1.76
CA ASN A 14 -13.29 -8.18 -0.52
C ASN A 14 -13.52 -7.24 0.66
N LEU A 15 -14.77 -7.16 1.13
CA LEU A 15 -15.16 -6.44 2.35
C LEU A 15 -15.03 -7.29 3.61
N GLY A 16 -14.83 -8.60 3.43
CA GLY A 16 -14.68 -9.55 4.52
C GLY A 16 -13.38 -9.35 5.26
N ASP A 17 -12.27 -9.07 4.59
CA ASP A 17 -10.95 -8.95 5.22
C ASP A 17 -10.68 -7.51 5.71
N TYR A 18 -10.56 -7.31 7.03
CA TYR A 18 -10.20 -6.00 7.60
C TYR A 18 -9.39 -6.10 8.89
N TYR A 19 -8.76 -4.97 9.22
CA TYR A 19 -8.16 -4.69 10.54
C TYR A 19 -9.09 -3.80 11.35
N THR A 20 -9.14 -3.98 12.67
CA THR A 20 -9.96 -3.16 13.56
C THR A 20 -9.26 -2.80 14.86
N TYR A 21 -9.42 -1.56 15.32
CA TYR A 21 -8.86 -1.05 16.57
C TYR A 21 -9.60 0.21 17.06
N GLU A 22 -9.49 0.49 18.36
CA GLU A 22 -10.01 1.71 18.97
C GLU A 22 -9.01 2.86 18.79
N GLY A 23 -9.50 4.01 18.34
CA GLY A 23 -8.67 5.17 18.05
C GLY A 23 -9.44 6.48 18.10
N SER A 24 -8.85 7.50 17.49
CA SER A 24 -9.38 8.86 17.48
C SER A 24 -9.76 9.34 16.09
N LEU A 25 -10.44 10.49 16.08
CA LEU A 25 -10.53 11.35 14.91
C LEU A 25 -9.11 11.73 14.42
N THR A 26 -8.91 11.73 13.11
CA THR A 26 -7.66 12.17 12.47
C THR A 26 -7.61 13.68 12.26
N THR A 27 -8.67 14.39 12.64
CA THR A 27 -8.79 15.85 12.62
C THR A 27 -9.15 16.37 14.02
N PRO A 28 -8.81 17.63 14.35
CA PRO A 28 -9.25 18.25 15.59
C PRO A 28 -10.77 18.10 15.79
N PRO A 29 -11.25 17.80 17.00
CA PRO A 29 -10.53 17.81 18.29
C PRO A 29 -9.76 16.52 18.65
N CYS A 30 -9.59 15.57 17.71
CA CYS A 30 -8.83 14.34 17.92
C CYS A 30 -9.38 13.41 19.03
N SER A 31 -10.68 13.47 19.33
CA SER A 31 -11.31 12.65 20.38
C SER A 31 -11.18 11.14 20.11
N GLU A 32 -10.90 10.37 21.16
CA GLU A 32 -10.75 8.90 21.14
C GLU A 32 -12.11 8.19 21.23
N VAL A 33 -12.93 8.35 20.18
CA VAL A 33 -14.31 7.84 20.13
C VAL A 33 -14.57 6.97 18.90
N VAL A 34 -13.53 6.59 18.15
CA VAL A 34 -13.66 5.93 16.85
C VAL A 34 -13.23 4.46 16.96
N VAL A 35 -14.08 3.55 16.51
CA VAL A 35 -13.67 2.18 16.18
C VAL A 35 -13.34 2.13 14.70
N TRP A 36 -12.06 1.99 14.37
CA TRP A 36 -11.61 1.93 12.98
C TRP A 36 -11.83 0.53 12.41
N ASN A 37 -12.30 0.47 11.16
CA ASN A 37 -12.31 -0.74 10.34
C ASN A 37 -11.60 -0.41 9.02
N ILE A 38 -10.41 -0.97 8.82
CA ILE A 38 -9.56 -0.70 7.66
C ILE A 38 -9.52 -1.97 6.81
N PHE A 39 -10.12 -1.94 5.63
CA PHE A 39 -10.08 -3.07 4.71
C PHE A 39 -8.64 -3.44 4.33
N LYS A 40 -8.40 -4.73 4.18
CA LYS A 40 -7.10 -5.28 3.77
C LYS A 40 -6.79 -4.95 2.31
N GLU A 41 -7.80 -4.96 1.45
CA GLU A 41 -7.67 -4.62 0.03
C GLU A 41 -7.86 -3.12 -0.21
N THR A 42 -7.17 -2.60 -1.22
CA THR A 42 -7.25 -1.19 -1.64
C THR A 42 -8.14 -1.03 -2.87
N VAL A 43 -8.78 0.13 -3.01
CA VAL A 43 -9.47 0.51 -4.26
C VAL A 43 -8.49 1.19 -5.20
N MET A 44 -8.43 0.70 -6.44
CA MET A 44 -7.55 1.25 -7.47
C MET A 44 -8.21 2.45 -8.16
N ILE A 45 -7.42 3.49 -8.40
CA ILE A 45 -7.81 4.64 -9.23
C ILE A 45 -6.76 4.84 -10.33
N SER A 46 -7.19 5.41 -11.46
CA SER A 46 -6.26 5.79 -12.52
C SER A 46 -5.39 6.99 -12.11
N GLU A 47 -4.23 7.11 -12.74
CA GLU A 47 -3.35 8.28 -12.55
C GLU A 47 -4.08 9.59 -12.87
N LYS A 48 -4.90 9.61 -13.92
CA LYS A 48 -5.74 10.78 -14.27
C LYS A 48 -6.67 11.18 -13.12
N GLN A 49 -7.30 10.21 -12.46
CA GLN A 49 -8.14 10.49 -11.29
C GLN A 49 -7.32 11.00 -10.10
N LEU A 50 -6.17 10.39 -9.82
CA LEU A 50 -5.27 10.84 -8.75
C LEU A 50 -4.80 12.29 -8.98
N ASN A 51 -4.42 12.64 -10.21
CA ASN A 51 -4.01 13.99 -10.57
C ASN A 51 -5.17 14.98 -10.44
N ALA A 52 -6.40 14.58 -10.78
CA ALA A 52 -7.58 15.40 -10.55
C ALA A 52 -7.82 15.68 -9.05
N PHE A 53 -7.61 14.71 -8.16
CA PHE A 53 -7.69 14.94 -6.71
C PHE A 53 -6.61 15.90 -6.21
N ARG A 54 -5.38 15.78 -6.72
CA ARG A 54 -4.26 16.67 -6.35
C ARG A 54 -4.41 18.10 -6.86
N ALA A 55 -5.24 18.32 -7.87
CA ALA A 55 -5.54 19.64 -8.42
C ALA A 55 -6.70 20.37 -7.69
N LEU A 56 -7.29 19.76 -6.66
CA LEU A 56 -8.36 20.40 -5.88
C LEU A 56 -7.83 21.64 -5.16
N ARG A 57 -8.64 22.71 -5.12
CA ARG A 57 -8.29 23.99 -4.48
C ARG A 57 -9.03 24.16 -3.16
N VAL A 58 -8.39 24.83 -2.21
CA VAL A 58 -9.03 25.24 -0.96
C VAL A 58 -9.76 26.56 -1.21
N TYR A 59 -11.08 26.56 -1.06
CA TYR A 59 -11.87 27.81 -1.09
C TYR A 59 -12.01 28.33 0.33
N THR A 60 -11.45 29.53 0.60
CA THR A 60 -11.73 30.26 1.83
C THR A 60 -12.86 31.24 1.54
N SER A 61 -14.05 30.95 2.05
CA SER A 61 -15.18 31.89 2.04
C SER A 61 -15.00 32.87 3.20
N GLY A 62 -14.73 34.14 2.89
CA GLY A 62 -14.68 35.21 3.87
C GLY A 62 -13.27 35.49 4.38
N ASP A 63 -12.81 36.68 4.01
CA ASP A 63 -11.88 37.54 4.73
C ASP A 63 -10.42 37.08 4.87
N GLU A 64 -9.62 37.70 4.00
CA GLU A 64 -8.34 38.33 4.29
C GLU A 64 -7.38 37.59 5.23
N LYS A 65 -6.27 37.11 4.63
CA LYS A 65 -4.92 37.24 5.19
C LYS A 65 -4.87 37.11 6.73
N LYS A 66 -4.97 35.88 7.26
CA LYS A 66 -4.24 35.39 8.46
C LYS A 66 -4.74 34.02 8.91
N ARG A 67 -4.04 32.98 8.46
CA ARG A 67 -3.41 32.01 9.37
C ARG A 67 -2.26 31.37 8.62
N GLY A 68 -1.06 31.67 9.10
CA GLY A 68 0.18 31.36 8.42
C GLY A 68 0.40 29.88 8.15
N GLN A 69 1.13 29.69 7.05
CA GLN A 69 2.18 28.69 6.87
C GLN A 69 1.70 27.24 6.76
N HIS A 70 1.18 26.86 5.58
CA HIS A 70 1.71 25.77 4.74
C HIS A 70 0.74 25.48 3.55
N LEU A 71 0.48 26.46 2.68
CA LEU A 71 -0.31 26.27 1.45
C LEU A 71 0.32 27.15 0.37
N GLU A 72 1.44 26.73 -0.20
CA GLU A 72 2.21 27.56 -1.13
C GLU A 72 1.43 27.94 -2.42
N GLU A 73 0.33 27.26 -2.78
CA GLU A 73 -0.35 27.51 -4.07
C GLU A 73 -1.89 27.43 -4.04
N GLY A 74 -2.51 27.34 -2.86
CA GLY A 74 -3.97 27.23 -2.73
C GLY A 74 -4.56 25.89 -3.21
N PHE A 75 -3.72 24.91 -3.52
CA PHE A 75 -4.11 23.52 -3.74
C PHE A 75 -4.24 22.76 -2.42
N MET A 76 -5.16 21.82 -2.36
CA MET A 76 -5.38 20.92 -1.24
C MET A 76 -4.42 19.74 -1.36
N TYR A 77 -3.27 19.84 -0.68
CA TYR A 77 -2.29 18.76 -0.57
C TYR A 77 -1.96 18.48 0.90
N GLY A 78 -1.42 17.29 1.19
CA GLY A 78 -0.94 16.97 2.54
C GLY A 78 -2.04 16.91 3.61
N ASN A 79 -3.31 16.75 3.21
CA ASN A 79 -4.48 16.75 4.09
C ASN A 79 -4.67 15.40 4.82
N TYR A 80 -3.61 14.91 5.44
CA TYR A 80 -3.60 13.68 6.23
C TYR A 80 -2.81 13.89 7.52
N ARG A 81 -3.16 13.14 8.57
CA ARG A 81 -2.45 13.13 9.85
C ARG A 81 -1.30 12.10 9.78
N PRO A 82 -0.09 12.42 10.27
CA PRO A 82 0.99 11.43 10.39
C PRO A 82 0.60 10.24 11.28
N VAL A 83 1.19 9.08 11.02
CA VAL A 83 1.00 7.87 11.83
C VAL A 83 1.32 8.17 13.30
N GLN A 84 0.44 7.70 14.20
CA GLN A 84 0.60 7.90 15.64
C GLN A 84 1.08 6.59 16.30
N PRO A 85 1.81 6.67 17.42
CA PRO A 85 2.23 5.48 18.16
C PRO A 85 1.06 4.59 18.58
N LEU A 86 1.30 3.28 18.65
CA LEU A 86 0.26 2.31 19.00
C LEU A 86 -0.13 2.37 20.49
N ASN A 87 0.80 2.78 21.38
CA ASN A 87 0.57 2.92 22.82
C ASN A 87 -0.05 1.69 23.48
N GLY A 88 0.38 0.49 23.07
CA GLY A 88 -0.11 -0.78 23.62
C GLY A 88 -1.51 -1.20 23.14
N ARG A 89 -2.17 -0.42 22.27
CA ARG A 89 -3.46 -0.82 21.68
C ARG A 89 -3.31 -2.06 20.82
N MET A 90 -4.28 -2.95 20.89
CA MET A 90 -4.30 -4.17 20.08
C MET A 90 -5.01 -3.92 18.75
N VAL A 91 -4.32 -4.16 17.64
CA VAL A 91 -4.94 -4.22 16.31
C VAL A 91 -5.42 -5.65 16.06
N ARG A 92 -6.71 -5.82 15.87
CA ARG A 92 -7.32 -7.11 15.51
C ARG A 92 -7.47 -7.22 14.01
N ARG A 93 -7.54 -8.44 13.49
CA ARG A 93 -7.92 -8.76 12.11
C ARG A 93 -8.90 -9.91 12.13
N ASN A 94 -9.68 -10.07 11.07
CA ASN A 94 -10.67 -11.15 10.98
C ASN A 94 -10.39 -12.18 9.87
N PHE A 95 -9.17 -12.18 9.34
CA PHE A 95 -8.72 -13.10 8.30
C PHE A 95 -7.40 -13.76 8.70
N ASP A 96 -7.16 -14.95 8.14
CA ASP A 96 -5.92 -15.68 8.33
C ASP A 96 -4.78 -15.12 7.49
N VAL A 97 -3.56 -15.22 8.02
CA VAL A 97 -2.36 -14.98 7.20
C VAL A 97 -2.20 -16.21 6.34
N LYS A 98 -2.35 -16.02 5.02
CA LYS A 98 -1.79 -16.99 4.08
C LYS A 98 -0.30 -17.02 4.38
N LYS A 99 0.20 -18.16 4.88
CA LYS A 99 1.64 -18.40 4.94
C LYS A 99 2.12 -18.20 3.51
N GLU A 100 2.99 -17.23 3.27
CA GLU A 100 3.74 -17.22 2.03
C GLU A 100 4.39 -18.59 1.92
N ASP A 101 4.07 -19.31 0.85
CA ASP A 101 4.86 -20.47 0.48
C ASP A 101 6.28 -19.94 0.36
N LYS A 102 7.11 -20.22 1.36
CA LYS A 102 8.55 -20.25 1.14
C LYS A 102 8.69 -21.22 -0.02
N LYS A 103 8.90 -20.69 -1.23
CA LYS A 103 9.62 -21.42 -2.26
C LYS A 103 10.97 -21.72 -1.61
N GLU A 104 11.04 -22.90 -1.01
CA GLU A 104 12.28 -23.57 -0.71
C GLU A 104 12.97 -23.70 -2.06
N GLU A 105 13.85 -22.76 -2.38
CA GLU A 105 14.83 -22.95 -3.42
C GLU A 105 15.66 -24.17 -3.00
N ASN A 106 15.30 -25.34 -3.53
CA ASN A 106 16.22 -26.44 -3.62
C ASN A 106 17.39 -25.97 -4.48
N SER A 107 18.41 -25.43 -3.82
CA SER A 107 19.73 -25.12 -4.36
C SER A 107 20.44 -26.43 -4.73
N ALA A 108 19.97 -27.06 -5.80
CA ALA A 108 20.62 -28.23 -6.40
C ALA A 108 20.30 -28.32 -7.90
N SER A 109 20.39 -27.21 -8.66
CA SER A 109 20.33 -27.33 -10.13
C SER A 109 20.97 -26.21 -10.96
N THR A 110 21.97 -25.50 -10.41
CA THR A 110 22.82 -24.60 -11.21
C THR A 110 24.28 -25.02 -11.20
N ALA A 111 24.80 -25.57 -10.09
CA ALA A 111 26.16 -26.13 -10.04
C ALA A 111 26.32 -27.41 -10.89
N SER A 112 25.26 -28.24 -10.99
CA SER A 112 25.29 -29.50 -11.76
C SER A 112 25.50 -29.26 -13.25
N ALA A 113 24.83 -28.25 -13.83
CA ALA A 113 24.97 -27.91 -15.24
C ALA A 113 26.37 -27.33 -15.58
N CYS A 114 27.00 -26.57 -14.68
CA CYS A 114 28.37 -26.08 -14.89
C CYS A 114 29.40 -27.22 -14.82
N LEU A 115 29.23 -28.17 -13.90
CA LEU A 115 30.17 -29.27 -13.74
C LEU A 115 30.15 -30.22 -14.94
N THR A 116 28.96 -30.47 -15.52
CA THR A 116 28.84 -31.30 -16.73
C THR A 116 29.48 -30.67 -17.95
N VAL A 117 29.35 -29.34 -18.14
CA VAL A 117 29.99 -28.62 -19.26
C VAL A 117 31.52 -28.58 -19.13
N LEU A 118 32.05 -28.44 -17.91
CA LEU A 118 33.51 -28.46 -17.69
C LEU A 118 34.10 -29.85 -17.92
N LEU A 119 33.41 -30.91 -17.48
CA LEU A 119 33.89 -32.29 -17.72
C LEU A 119 33.86 -32.66 -19.21
N THR A 120 32.81 -32.30 -19.95
CA THR A 120 32.72 -32.61 -21.38
C THR A 120 33.75 -31.85 -22.20
N SER A 121 34.03 -30.58 -21.86
CA SER A 121 35.08 -29.81 -22.54
C SER A 121 36.48 -30.37 -22.25
N LEU A 122 36.80 -30.71 -20.99
CA LEU A 122 38.08 -31.33 -20.63
C LEU A 122 38.30 -32.68 -21.33
N LEU A 123 37.29 -33.55 -21.35
CA LEU A 123 37.35 -34.84 -22.04
C LEU A 123 37.48 -34.68 -23.55
N ALA A 124 36.78 -33.71 -24.16
CA ALA A 124 36.92 -33.42 -25.58
C ALA A 124 38.36 -32.98 -25.90
N THR A 125 38.94 -32.03 -25.16
CA THR A 125 40.34 -31.62 -25.39
C THR A 125 41.35 -32.76 -25.23
N ARG A 126 41.11 -33.71 -24.32
CA ARG A 126 41.97 -34.90 -24.16
C ARG A 126 41.84 -35.89 -25.33
N LEU A 127 40.66 -36.02 -25.93
CA LEU A 127 40.43 -36.89 -27.10
C LEU A 127 40.99 -36.29 -28.40
N TYR A 128 41.06 -34.96 -28.52
CA TYR A 128 41.64 -34.28 -29.68
C TYR A 128 43.16 -34.10 -29.62
N SER A 129 43.80 -34.45 -28.50
CA SER A 129 45.25 -34.30 -28.29
C SER A 129 46.00 -35.65 -28.30
N LEU A 130 45.37 -36.71 -28.82
CA LEU A 130 45.93 -38.05 -29.01
C LEU A 130 46.03 -38.39 -30.50
#